data_AF-A0A3A9F8J2-F1
#
_entry.id   AF-A0A3A9F8J2-F1
#
_cell.length_a   1.000
_cell.length_b   1.000
_cell.length_c   1.000
_cell.angle_alpha   90.00
_cell.angle_beta   90.00
_cell.angle_gamma   90.00
#
_symmetry.space_group_name_H-M   'P 1'
#
loop_
_entity.id
_entity.type
_entity.pdbx_description
1 polymer ?
#
loop_
_entity_poly.entity_id
_entity_poly.type
_entity_poly.pdbx_seq_one_letter_code
_entity_poly.pdbx_strand_id
1 'polypeptide(L)'
;MTDRSENKVQIPEKSRRNHIRSNICFWGRNILQEIEIIISGALLLLLVRWFGRSPEALTDILLGFPYLLLMVGGFLTLMMVLSFFQVYFPVLISMNVTRSAAIAGVWMSQGGVALFLAALMALIWKLVPGKEAEVRLMAMPLFMGIILAMIAVCLILGAVFLRWGKIGGIIIFLVCMAGGMALGIYVALHAGEGILELQQVSYIDLAGIKGGSVLLAGVLLYVVSGLFSWFVSRNAEIRV
;
A
#
# COMPACT_ATOMS: atom_id res chain seq x y z
N MET A 1 16.60 44.25 26.52
CA MET A 1 16.82 43.06 25.66
C MET A 1 17.17 41.91 26.58
N THR A 2 16.16 41.12 26.98
CA THR A 2 16.33 39.96 27.87
C THR A 2 16.56 38.72 27.03
N ASP A 3 17.74 38.13 27.21
CA ASP A 3 18.24 36.93 26.58
C ASP A 3 17.38 35.71 26.99
N ARG A 4 16.49 35.26 26.10
CA ARG A 4 15.80 33.98 26.19
C ARG A 4 16.78 32.91 25.70
N SER A 5 17.73 32.54 26.57
CA SER A 5 18.53 31.34 26.33
C SER A 5 17.59 30.13 26.31
N GLU A 6 17.52 29.50 25.15
CA GLU A 6 16.76 28.30 24.88
C GLU A 6 17.20 27.20 25.85
N ASN A 7 16.42 26.97 26.90
CA ASN A 7 16.56 25.80 27.76
C ASN A 7 16.07 24.58 26.97
N LYS A 8 16.91 24.07 26.05
CA LYS A 8 16.70 22.79 25.37
C LYS A 8 16.90 21.71 26.41
N VAL A 9 15.80 21.29 27.03
CA VAL A 9 15.75 20.12 27.90
C VAL A 9 16.43 18.96 27.16
N GLN A 10 17.67 18.66 27.55
CA GLN A 10 18.42 17.55 26.98
C GLN A 10 17.76 16.27 27.46
N ILE A 11 16.93 15.68 26.59
CA ILE A 11 16.38 14.34 26.84
C ILE A 11 17.58 13.39 26.96
N PRO A 12 17.73 12.68 28.09
CA PRO A 12 18.86 11.79 28.32
C PRO A 12 18.95 10.76 27.19
N GLU A 13 20.17 10.49 26.71
CA GLU A 13 20.42 9.67 25.51
C GLU A 13 19.73 8.30 25.57
N LYS A 14 19.68 7.70 26.77
CA LYS A 14 18.97 6.45 27.06
C LYS A 14 17.47 6.54 26.83
N SER A 15 16.83 7.65 27.22
CA SER A 15 15.40 7.90 26.99
C SER A 15 15.12 8.12 25.50
N ARG A 16 15.99 8.83 24.78
CA ARG A 16 15.88 9.02 23.33
C ARG A 16 15.98 7.68 22.58
N ARG A 17 16.95 6.84 22.94
CA ARG A 17 17.16 5.52 22.34
C ARG A 17 15.95 4.60 22.56
N ASN A 18 15.40 4.60 23.77
CA ASN A 18 14.20 3.83 24.10
C ASN A 18 12.97 4.30 23.30
N HIS A 19 12.81 5.61 23.12
CA HIS A 19 11.72 6.16 22.32
C HIS A 19 11.83 5.77 20.83
N ILE A 20 13.04 5.87 20.25
CA ILE A 20 13.30 5.44 18.86
C ILE A 20 13.01 3.96 18.68
N ARG A 21 13.51 3.11 19.60
CA ARG A 21 13.27 1.66 19.57
C ARG A 21 11.78 1.34 19.65
N SER A 22 11.04 1.99 20.55
CA SER A 22 9.60 1.79 20.68
C SER A 22 8.86 2.16 19.40
N ASN A 23 9.26 3.24 18.74
CA ASN A 23 8.64 3.68 17.48
C ASN A 23 8.92 2.69 16.34
N ILE A 24 10.17 2.22 16.21
CA ILE A 24 10.55 1.20 15.22
C ILE A 24 9.78 -0.11 15.47
N CYS A 25 9.71 -0.57 16.72
CA CYS A 25 8.95 -1.77 17.06
C CYS A 25 7.44 -1.62 16.77
N PHE A 26 6.87 -0.44 17.03
CA PHE A 26 5.46 -0.15 16.73
C PHE A 26 5.19 -0.24 15.22
N TRP A 27 5.94 0.49 14.40
CA TRP A 27 5.74 0.46 12.95
C TRP A 27 6.10 -0.90 12.34
N GLY A 28 7.17 -1.54 12.82
CA GLY A 28 7.55 -2.90 12.41
C GLY A 28 6.45 -3.92 12.67
N ARG A 29 5.83 -3.88 13.86
CA ARG A 29 4.69 -4.77 14.18
C ARG A 29 3.50 -4.51 13.26
N ASN A 30 3.17 -3.25 12.98
CA ASN A 30 2.07 -2.91 12.09
C ASN A 30 2.33 -3.34 10.64
N ILE A 31 3.56 -3.18 10.13
CA ILE A 31 3.97 -3.68 8.81
C ILE A 31 3.79 -5.19 8.74
N LEU A 32 4.26 -5.93 9.75
CA LEU A 32 4.12 -7.38 9.78
C LEU A 32 2.66 -7.82 9.84
N GLN A 33 1.85 -7.17 10.66
CA GLN A 33 0.42 -7.45 10.76
C GLN A 33 -0.30 -7.16 9.43
N GLU A 34 0.03 -6.05 8.75
CA GLU A 34 -0.54 -5.73 7.45
C GLU A 34 -0.15 -6.79 6.39
N ILE A 35 1.13 -7.15 6.32
CA ILE A 35 1.62 -8.21 5.44
C ILE A 35 0.92 -9.55 5.72
N GLU A 36 0.79 -9.93 6.99
CA GLU A 36 0.13 -11.16 7.42
C GLU A 36 -1.32 -11.23 6.92
N ILE A 37 -2.09 -10.15 7.10
CA ILE A 37 -3.49 -10.09 6.67
C ILE A 37 -3.58 -10.13 5.14
N ILE A 38 -2.67 -9.46 4.43
CA ILE A 38 -2.61 -9.49 2.95
C ILE A 38 -2.32 -10.89 2.43
N ILE A 39 -1.30 -11.55 2.96
CA ILE A 39 -0.95 -12.91 2.57
C ILE A 39 -2.09 -13.87 2.90
N SER A 40 -2.66 -13.77 4.10
CA SER A 40 -3.76 -14.65 4.55
C SER A 40 -5.00 -14.48 3.69
N GLY A 41 -5.37 -13.24 3.35
CA GLY A 41 -6.49 -12.95 2.44
C GLY A 41 -6.25 -13.48 1.03
N ALA A 42 -5.05 -13.28 0.49
CA ALA A 42 -4.68 -13.81 -0.83
C ALA A 42 -4.66 -15.35 -0.82
N LEU A 43 -4.18 -15.98 0.25
CA LEU A 43 -4.15 -17.43 0.41
C LEU A 43 -5.56 -18.00 0.53
N LEU A 44 -6.48 -17.34 1.23
CA LEU A 44 -7.87 -17.73 1.30
C LEU A 44 -8.51 -17.74 -0.09
N LEU A 45 -8.32 -16.69 -0.89
CA LEU A 45 -8.81 -16.64 -2.27
C LEU A 45 -8.15 -17.71 -3.15
N LEU A 46 -6.86 -17.98 -2.94
CA LEU A 46 -6.15 -19.05 -3.62
C LEU A 46 -6.76 -20.43 -3.30
N LEU A 47 -7.07 -20.70 -2.04
CA LEU A 47 -7.69 -21.96 -1.59
C LEU A 47 -9.09 -22.13 -2.17
N VAL A 48 -9.89 -21.06 -2.21
CA VAL A 48 -11.19 -21.07 -2.88
C VAL A 48 -11.04 -21.39 -4.37
N ARG A 49 -10.02 -20.83 -5.02
CA ARG A 49 -9.71 -21.11 -6.44
C ARG A 49 -9.17 -22.53 -6.67
N TRP A 50 -8.44 -23.07 -5.72
CA TRP A 50 -7.88 -24.42 -5.76
C TRP A 50 -8.94 -25.51 -5.56
N PHE A 51 -10.01 -25.22 -4.81
CA PHE A 51 -11.00 -26.20 -4.43
C PHE A 51 -11.63 -26.89 -5.66
N GLY A 52 -11.48 -28.22 -5.74
CA GLY A 52 -12.00 -29.04 -6.83
C GLY A 52 -11.16 -29.08 -8.12
N ARG A 53 -9.96 -28.49 -8.13
CA ARG A 53 -9.02 -28.54 -9.28
C ARG A 53 -8.06 -29.73 -9.18
N SER A 54 -7.55 -30.17 -10.35
CA SER A 54 -6.52 -31.22 -10.42
C SER A 54 -5.16 -30.69 -9.91
N PRO A 55 -4.28 -31.58 -9.40
CA PRO A 55 -2.92 -31.21 -8.98
C PRO A 55 -2.09 -30.54 -10.07
N GLU A 56 -2.36 -30.86 -11.33
CA GLU A 56 -1.69 -30.29 -12.52
C GLU A 56 -1.96 -28.78 -12.68
N ALA A 57 -3.07 -28.28 -12.12
CA ALA A 57 -3.40 -26.85 -12.14
C ALA A 57 -2.58 -26.00 -11.16
N LEU A 58 -1.69 -26.61 -10.35
CA LEU A 58 -0.89 -25.91 -9.34
C LEU A 58 0.00 -24.83 -9.93
N THR A 59 0.62 -25.12 -11.08
CA THR A 59 1.49 -24.17 -11.78
C THR A 59 0.71 -22.92 -12.19
N ASP A 60 -0.45 -23.08 -12.82
CA ASP A 60 -1.31 -21.97 -13.26
C ASP A 60 -1.82 -21.13 -12.08
N ILE A 61 -2.14 -21.81 -10.98
CA ILE A 61 -2.65 -21.19 -9.76
C ILE A 61 -1.55 -20.39 -9.05
N LEU A 62 -0.33 -20.93 -8.96
CA LEU A 62 0.83 -20.21 -8.43
C LEU A 62 1.25 -19.03 -9.32
N LEU A 63 1.17 -19.20 -10.64
CA LEU A 63 1.37 -18.13 -11.61
C LEU A 63 0.40 -16.96 -11.38
N GLY A 64 -0.84 -17.25 -10.96
CA GLY A 64 -1.87 -16.26 -10.66
C GLY A 64 -1.82 -15.64 -9.26
N PHE A 65 -1.12 -16.25 -8.31
CA PHE A 65 -1.14 -15.80 -6.91
C PHE A 65 -0.60 -14.37 -6.70
N PRO A 66 0.45 -13.90 -7.39
CA PRO A 66 0.88 -12.49 -7.32
C PRO A 66 -0.20 -11.47 -7.71
N TYR A 67 -1.13 -11.81 -8.60
CA TYR A 67 -2.27 -10.94 -8.93
C TYR A 67 -3.28 -10.86 -7.78
N LEU A 68 -3.49 -11.98 -7.08
CA LEU A 68 -4.32 -12.00 -5.87
C LEU A 68 -3.67 -11.17 -4.75
N LEU A 69 -2.34 -11.27 -4.58
CA LEU A 69 -1.60 -10.41 -3.65
C LEU A 69 -1.76 -8.93 -3.99
N LEU A 70 -1.71 -8.55 -5.27
CA LEU A 70 -1.91 -7.17 -5.70
C LEU A 70 -3.33 -6.67 -5.39
N MET A 71 -4.35 -7.47 -5.73
CA MET A 71 -5.75 -7.12 -5.53
C MET A 71 -6.10 -7.01 -4.03
N VAL A 72 -5.78 -8.05 -3.25
CA VAL A 72 -6.02 -8.10 -1.80
C VAL A 72 -5.17 -7.06 -1.09
N GLY A 73 -3.89 -6.94 -1.46
CA GLY A 73 -2.96 -5.95 -0.94
C GLY A 73 -3.49 -4.54 -1.13
N GLY A 74 -3.91 -4.19 -2.34
CA GLY A 74 -4.48 -2.89 -2.65
C GLY A 74 -5.70 -2.54 -1.81
N PHE A 75 -6.64 -3.48 -1.64
CA PHE A 75 -7.84 -3.26 -0.83
C PHE A 75 -7.53 -3.12 0.67
N LEU A 76 -6.70 -4.00 1.22
CA LEU A 76 -6.37 -3.98 2.64
C LEU A 76 -5.47 -2.81 3.02
N THR A 77 -4.52 -2.44 2.16
CA THR A 77 -3.69 -1.25 2.34
C THR A 77 -4.54 0.02 2.38
N LEU A 78 -5.58 0.13 1.55
CA LEU A 78 -6.54 1.23 1.64
C LEU A 78 -7.19 1.29 3.03
N MET A 79 -7.70 0.16 3.54
CA MET A 79 -8.31 0.09 4.87
C MET A 79 -7.32 0.43 6.00
N MET A 80 -6.09 -0.07 5.91
CA MET A 80 -5.04 0.14 6.91
C MET A 80 -4.57 1.59 6.93
N VAL A 81 -4.31 2.19 5.77
CA VAL A 81 -3.90 3.59 5.68
C VAL A 81 -4.99 4.51 6.21
N LEU A 82 -6.26 4.29 5.83
CA LEU A 82 -7.37 5.06 6.40
C LEU A 82 -7.43 4.90 7.93
N SER A 83 -7.25 3.69 8.45
CA SER A 83 -7.19 3.44 9.90
C SER A 83 -6.02 4.16 10.56
N PHE A 84 -4.85 4.26 9.90
CA PHE A 84 -3.71 5.02 10.41
C PHE A 84 -4.03 6.50 10.56
N PHE A 85 -4.68 7.11 9.58
CA PHE A 85 -5.05 8.53 9.65
C PHE A 85 -6.24 8.81 10.58
N GLN A 86 -7.19 7.88 10.69
CA GLN A 86 -8.40 8.05 11.50
C GLN A 86 -8.20 7.75 12.98
N VAL A 87 -7.49 6.66 13.30
CA VAL A 87 -7.43 6.10 14.66
C VAL A 87 -6.05 6.28 15.26
N TYR A 88 -5.01 5.87 14.53
CA TYR A 88 -3.65 5.87 15.10
C TYR A 88 -3.03 7.27 15.15
N PHE A 89 -3.33 8.13 14.18
CA PHE A 89 -2.76 9.47 14.13
C PHE A 89 -3.14 10.34 15.35
N PRO A 90 -4.41 10.42 15.78
CA PRO A 90 -4.77 11.09 17.04
C PRO A 90 -4.08 10.50 18.28
N VAL A 91 -3.97 9.17 18.34
CA VAL A 91 -3.33 8.46 19.46
C VAL A 91 -1.82 8.74 19.52
N LEU A 92 -1.13 8.74 18.39
CA LEU A 92 0.30 9.06 18.34
C LEU A 92 0.56 10.49 18.82
N ILE A 93 -0.33 11.43 18.48
CA ILE A 93 -0.21 12.82 18.93
C ILE A 93 -0.45 12.94 20.44
N SER A 94 -1.43 12.20 21.00
CA SER A 94 -1.66 12.21 22.45
C SER A 94 -0.48 11.59 23.23
N MET A 95 0.32 10.74 22.59
CA MET A 95 1.58 10.19 23.12
C MET A 95 2.81 11.10 22.90
N ASN A 96 2.62 12.39 22.60
CA ASN A 96 3.69 13.37 22.33
C ASN A 96 4.55 13.06 21.08
N VAL A 97 4.09 12.23 20.14
CA VAL A 97 4.76 12.07 18.85
C VAL A 97 4.46 13.29 17.98
N THR A 98 5.49 13.85 17.36
CA THR A 98 5.29 14.98 16.44
C THR A 98 4.50 14.53 15.20
N ARG A 99 3.63 15.40 14.68
CA ARG A 99 2.84 15.13 13.46
C ARG A 99 3.71 14.67 12.29
N SER A 100 4.87 15.32 12.13
CA SER A 100 5.85 14.97 11.10
C SER A 100 6.41 13.56 11.28
N ALA A 101 6.69 13.14 12.52
CA ALA A 101 7.18 11.80 12.81
C ALA A 101 6.10 10.73 12.62
N ALA A 102 4.85 11.03 12.97
CA ALA A 102 3.72 10.13 12.74
C ALA A 102 3.49 9.88 11.25
N ILE A 103 3.52 10.92 10.40
CA ILE A 103 3.38 10.77 8.95
C ILE A 103 4.57 10.09 8.32
N ALA A 104 5.79 10.45 8.73
CA ALA A 104 6.97 9.73 8.27
C ALA A 104 6.87 8.24 8.61
N GLY A 105 6.33 7.90 9.78
CA GLY A 105 6.03 6.53 10.18
C GLY A 105 5.04 5.83 9.25
N VAL A 106 3.87 6.45 8.98
CA VAL A 106 2.88 5.90 8.03
C VAL A 106 3.50 5.73 6.66
N TRP A 107 4.14 6.76 6.12
CA TRP A 107 4.77 6.75 4.80
C TRP A 107 5.82 5.63 4.71
N MET A 108 6.81 5.60 5.61
CA MET A 108 7.84 4.56 5.61
C MET A 108 7.27 3.15 5.81
N SER A 109 6.23 2.99 6.63
CA SER A 109 5.58 1.68 6.83
C SER A 109 4.97 1.15 5.54
N GLN A 110 4.27 2.00 4.80
CA GLN A 110 3.63 1.64 3.54
C GLN A 110 4.66 1.37 2.43
N GLY A 111 5.75 2.14 2.38
CA GLY A 111 6.88 1.81 1.50
C GLY A 111 7.50 0.45 1.83
N GLY A 112 7.59 0.08 3.11
CA GLY A 112 8.03 -1.24 3.54
C GLY A 112 7.10 -2.37 3.07
N VAL A 113 5.79 -2.19 3.22
CA VAL A 113 4.78 -3.12 2.70
C VAL A 113 4.90 -3.27 1.18
N ALA A 114 5.06 -2.17 0.44
CA ALA A 114 5.22 -2.18 -1.01
C ALA A 114 6.43 -3.03 -1.44
N LEU A 115 7.58 -2.78 -0.83
CA LEU A 115 8.83 -3.49 -1.13
C LEU A 115 8.71 -4.97 -0.78
N PHE A 116 8.09 -5.30 0.35
CA PHE A 116 7.89 -6.68 0.74
C PHE A 116 6.98 -7.43 -0.23
N LEU A 117 5.83 -6.85 -0.60
CA LEU A 117 4.90 -7.46 -1.55
C LEU A 117 5.58 -7.65 -2.91
N ALA A 118 6.30 -6.64 -3.38
CA ALA A 118 7.05 -6.75 -4.63
C ALA A 118 8.10 -7.88 -4.56
N ALA A 119 8.88 -7.96 -3.47
CA ALA A 119 9.85 -9.02 -3.28
C ALA A 119 9.20 -10.42 -3.22
N LEU A 120 8.04 -10.53 -2.56
CA LEU A 120 7.28 -11.78 -2.46
C LEU A 120 6.74 -12.21 -3.84
N MET A 121 6.16 -11.29 -4.60
CA MET A 121 5.67 -11.56 -5.96
C MET A 121 6.81 -12.05 -6.87
N ALA A 122 7.96 -11.35 -6.84
CA ALA A 122 9.13 -11.74 -7.60
C ALA A 122 9.68 -13.11 -7.15
N LEU A 123 9.70 -13.39 -5.84
CA LEU A 123 10.12 -14.69 -5.31
C LEU A 123 9.21 -15.81 -5.82
N ILE A 124 7.90 -15.61 -5.78
CA ILE A 124 6.92 -16.62 -6.23
C ILE A 124 7.08 -16.91 -7.71
N TRP A 125 7.15 -15.89 -8.57
CA TRP A 125 7.40 -16.12 -10.00
C TRP A 125 8.76 -16.76 -10.26
N LYS A 126 9.81 -16.41 -9.51
CA LYS A 126 11.11 -17.06 -9.65
C LYS A 126 11.09 -18.55 -9.31
N LEU A 127 10.20 -18.98 -8.40
CA LEU A 127 10.07 -20.37 -7.98
C LEU A 127 9.20 -21.21 -8.93
N VAL A 128 8.43 -20.58 -9.81
CA VAL A 128 7.59 -21.29 -10.77
C VAL A 128 8.39 -21.56 -12.06
N PRO A 129 8.51 -22.81 -12.52
CA PRO A 129 9.22 -23.13 -13.75
C PRO A 129 8.42 -22.69 -14.99
N GLY A 130 9.12 -22.17 -16.01
CA GLY A 130 8.55 -21.91 -17.34
C GLY A 130 8.80 -20.49 -17.86
N LYS A 131 8.74 -20.33 -19.20
CA LYS A 131 8.95 -19.04 -19.88
C LYS A 131 7.94 -17.96 -19.44
N GLU A 132 6.72 -18.38 -19.12
CA GLU A 132 5.66 -17.51 -18.59
C GLU A 132 6.07 -16.80 -17.30
N ALA A 133 6.84 -17.46 -16.44
CA ALA A 133 7.29 -16.89 -15.18
C ALA A 133 8.43 -15.88 -15.39
N GLU A 134 9.37 -16.17 -16.30
CA GLU A 134 10.45 -15.25 -16.68
C GLU A 134 9.91 -13.94 -17.26
N VAL A 135 8.92 -14.05 -18.12
CA VAL A 135 8.23 -12.90 -18.72
C VAL A 135 7.54 -12.05 -17.65
N ARG A 136 6.90 -12.67 -16.65
CA ARG A 136 6.27 -11.93 -15.53
C ARG A 136 7.28 -11.24 -14.64
N LEU A 137 8.47 -11.81 -14.45
CA LEU A 137 9.58 -11.14 -13.78
C LEU A 137 10.04 -9.89 -14.54
N MET A 138 10.00 -9.88 -15.88
CA MET A 138 10.28 -8.68 -16.66
C MET A 138 9.21 -7.58 -16.47
N ALA A 139 7.96 -7.97 -16.18
CA ALA A 139 6.88 -7.05 -15.87
C ALA A 139 6.92 -6.51 -14.43
N MET A 140 7.86 -6.95 -13.59
CA MET A 140 7.95 -6.55 -12.18
C MET A 140 7.97 -5.02 -11.94
N PRO A 141 8.65 -4.19 -12.77
CA PRO A 141 8.59 -2.74 -12.64
C PRO A 141 7.17 -2.18 -12.73
N LEU A 142 6.32 -2.76 -13.58
CA LEU A 142 4.92 -2.35 -13.70
C LEU A 142 4.16 -2.62 -12.40
N PHE A 143 4.25 -3.84 -11.87
CA PHE A 143 3.56 -4.23 -10.63
C PHE A 143 3.99 -3.34 -9.47
N MET A 144 5.29 -3.08 -9.34
CA MET A 144 5.81 -2.17 -8.31
C MET A 144 5.28 -0.75 -8.50
N GLY A 145 5.22 -0.25 -9.73
CA GLY A 145 4.64 1.05 -10.05
C GLY A 145 3.16 1.15 -9.65
N ILE A 146 2.37 0.10 -9.93
CA ILE A 146 0.96 0.02 -9.54
C ILE A 146 0.81 0.01 -8.01
N ILE A 147 1.57 -0.82 -7.29
CA ILE A 147 1.54 -0.88 -5.82
C ILE A 147 1.83 0.49 -5.22
N LEU A 148 2.90 1.15 -5.68
CA LEU A 148 3.26 2.49 -5.22
C LEU A 148 2.18 3.53 -5.53
N ALA A 149 1.58 3.47 -6.72
CA ALA A 149 0.50 4.37 -7.09
C ALA A 149 -0.74 4.16 -6.21
N MET A 150 -1.12 2.92 -5.92
CA MET A 150 -2.23 2.60 -5.03
C MET A 150 -1.98 3.12 -3.61
N ILE A 151 -0.79 2.88 -3.06
CA ILE A 151 -0.39 3.42 -1.76
C ILE A 151 -0.45 4.95 -1.76
N ALA A 152 0.06 5.58 -2.82
CA ALA A 152 0.07 7.04 -2.93
C ALA A 152 -1.35 7.63 -2.89
N VAL A 153 -2.29 7.01 -3.60
CA VAL A 153 -3.72 7.39 -3.54
C VAL A 153 -4.25 7.23 -2.12
N CYS A 154 -3.94 6.12 -1.44
CA CYS A 154 -4.36 5.88 -0.06
C CYS A 154 -3.82 6.94 0.91
N LEU A 155 -2.54 7.33 0.76
CA LEU A 155 -1.90 8.37 1.58
C LEU A 155 -2.52 9.76 1.36
N ILE A 156 -2.84 10.10 0.10
CA ILE A 156 -3.55 11.34 -0.24
C ILE A 156 -4.94 11.33 0.41
N LEU A 157 -5.70 10.25 0.23
CA LEU A 157 -7.04 10.09 0.80
C LEU A 157 -7.03 10.15 2.33
N GLY A 158 -6.08 9.49 2.98
CA GLY A 158 -5.89 9.56 4.43
C GLY A 158 -5.57 10.97 4.92
N ALA A 159 -4.72 11.71 4.20
CA ALA A 159 -4.43 13.10 4.52
C ALA A 159 -5.63 14.04 4.31
N VAL A 160 -6.40 13.80 3.24
CA VAL A 160 -7.67 14.49 2.96
C VAL A 160 -8.66 14.29 4.10
N PHE A 161 -8.78 13.05 4.60
CA PHE A 161 -9.60 12.77 5.78
C PHE A 161 -9.11 13.55 7.01
N LEU A 162 -7.80 13.52 7.28
CA LEU A 162 -7.23 14.23 8.43
C LEU A 162 -7.53 15.74 8.40
N ARG A 163 -7.56 16.34 7.21
CA ARG A 163 -7.82 17.77 7.00
C ARG A 163 -9.30 18.15 7.13
N TRP A 164 -10.18 17.34 6.55
CA TRP A 164 -11.58 17.71 6.32
C TRP A 164 -12.59 16.82 7.06
N GLY A 165 -12.14 15.86 7.86
CA GLY A 165 -12.97 14.97 8.67
C GLY A 165 -14.08 14.31 7.86
N LYS A 166 -15.34 14.59 8.22
CA LYS A 166 -16.54 14.04 7.56
C LYS A 166 -16.60 14.34 6.07
N ILE A 167 -16.22 15.55 5.65
CA ILE A 167 -16.19 15.93 4.22
C ILE A 167 -15.13 15.10 3.48
N GLY A 168 -13.97 14.90 4.11
CA GLY A 168 -12.92 14.01 3.59
C GLY A 168 -13.41 12.56 3.45
N GLY A 169 -14.22 12.08 4.40
CA GLY A 169 -14.89 10.78 4.32
C GLY A 169 -15.80 10.63 3.10
N ILE A 170 -16.56 11.68 2.75
CA ILE A 170 -17.41 11.68 1.53
C ILE A 170 -16.54 11.61 0.27
N ILE A 171 -15.43 12.34 0.22
CA ILE A 171 -14.49 12.30 -0.91
C ILE A 171 -13.91 10.89 -1.07
N ILE A 172 -13.49 10.26 0.03
CA ILE A 172 -13.01 8.87 0.02
C ILE A 172 -14.08 7.94 -0.54
N PHE A 173 -15.32 8.04 -0.05
CA PHE A 173 -16.43 7.22 -0.52
C PHE A 173 -16.63 7.37 -2.04
N LEU A 174 -16.66 8.61 -2.55
CA LEU A 174 -16.82 8.87 -3.99
C LEU A 174 -15.67 8.32 -4.82
N VAL A 175 -14.42 8.48 -4.37
CA VAL A 175 -13.23 7.96 -5.08
C VAL A 175 -13.24 6.43 -5.10
N CYS A 176 -13.52 5.80 -3.97
CA CYS A 176 -13.62 4.34 -3.88
C CYS A 176 -14.79 3.79 -4.71
N MET A 177 -15.94 4.47 -4.71
CA MET A 177 -17.10 4.11 -5.52
C MET A 177 -16.79 4.25 -7.01
N ALA A 178 -16.17 5.35 -7.44
CA ALA A 178 -15.77 5.55 -8.83
C ALA A 178 -14.73 4.51 -9.27
N GLY A 179 -13.72 4.22 -8.44
CA GLY A 179 -12.70 3.20 -8.72
C GLY A 179 -13.31 1.79 -8.80
N GLY A 180 -14.18 1.44 -7.85
CA GLY A 180 -14.89 0.16 -7.85
C GLY A 180 -15.84 0.01 -9.04
N MET A 181 -16.54 1.09 -9.43
CA MET A 181 -17.42 1.11 -10.60
C MET A 181 -16.61 0.97 -11.90
N ALA A 182 -15.49 1.68 -12.05
CA ALA A 182 -14.63 1.56 -13.22
C ALA A 182 -14.08 0.13 -13.36
N LEU A 183 -13.61 -0.48 -12.26
CA LEU A 183 -13.19 -1.88 -12.24
C LEU A 183 -14.34 -2.83 -12.56
N GLY A 184 -15.53 -2.61 -11.98
CA GLY A 184 -16.71 -3.43 -12.22
C GLY A 184 -17.20 -3.38 -13.67
N ILE A 185 -17.23 -2.19 -14.28
CA ILE A 185 -17.55 -2.00 -15.70
C ILE A 185 -16.49 -2.67 -16.57
N TYR A 186 -15.21 -2.48 -16.26
CA TYR A 186 -14.12 -3.10 -17.00
C TYR A 186 -14.24 -4.63 -16.98
N VAL A 187 -14.49 -5.23 -15.81
CA VAL A 187 -14.74 -6.67 -15.67
C VAL A 187 -15.99 -7.10 -16.43
N ALA A 188 -17.10 -6.36 -16.34
CA ALA A 188 -18.35 -6.71 -17.01
C ALA A 188 -18.24 -6.67 -18.55
N LEU A 189 -17.52 -5.71 -19.09
CA LEU A 189 -17.28 -5.58 -20.54
C LEU A 189 -16.37 -6.68 -21.10
N HIS A 190 -15.48 -7.23 -20.27
CA HIS A 190 -14.57 -8.32 -20.63
C HIS A 190 -15.02 -9.67 -20.03
N ALA A 191 -16.24 -9.75 -19.50
CA ALA A 191 -16.75 -10.95 -18.81
C ALA A 191 -17.06 -12.12 -19.76
N GLY A 192 -17.19 -11.87 -21.08
CA GLY A 192 -17.33 -12.92 -22.09
C GLY A 192 -16.10 -13.82 -22.23
N GLU A 193 -14.94 -13.35 -21.77
CA GLU A 193 -13.64 -14.04 -21.79
C GLU A 193 -13.22 -14.57 -20.40
N GLY A 194 -14.09 -14.39 -19.40
CA GLY A 194 -13.85 -14.81 -18.02
C GLY A 194 -12.79 -13.97 -17.30
N ILE A 195 -12.88 -13.91 -15.97
CA ILE A 195 -11.87 -13.29 -15.08
C ILE A 195 -10.46 -13.90 -15.31
N LEU A 196 -10.39 -15.06 -15.97
CA LEU A 196 -9.18 -15.78 -16.37
C LEU A 196 -8.36 -15.03 -17.42
N GLU A 197 -9.00 -14.29 -18.32
CA GLU A 197 -8.29 -13.49 -19.32
C GLU A 197 -7.81 -12.14 -18.80
N LEU A 198 -8.22 -11.66 -17.62
CA LEU A 198 -7.49 -10.52 -17.00
C LEU A 198 -6.03 -10.86 -16.68
N GLN A 199 -5.69 -12.15 -16.56
CA GLN A 199 -4.31 -12.62 -16.49
C GLN A 199 -3.61 -12.68 -17.86
N GLN A 200 -4.35 -12.73 -18.98
CA GLN A 200 -3.85 -12.89 -20.35
C GLN A 200 -3.96 -11.62 -21.22
N VAL A 201 -5.06 -10.88 -21.15
CA VAL A 201 -5.30 -9.53 -21.74
C VAL A 201 -4.29 -8.52 -21.23
N SER A 202 -3.77 -8.73 -20.02
CA SER A 202 -2.66 -7.95 -19.51
C SER A 202 -1.33 -8.24 -20.23
N TYR A 203 -1.15 -9.30 -21.03
CA TYR A 203 0.18 -9.64 -21.56
C TYR A 203 0.49 -8.98 -22.91
N ILE A 204 -0.48 -8.96 -23.84
CA ILE A 204 -0.24 -8.54 -25.23
C ILE A 204 -0.18 -7.01 -25.37
N ASP A 205 -0.92 -6.25 -24.55
CA ASP A 205 -0.87 -4.78 -24.55
C ASP A 205 0.19 -4.19 -23.58
N LEU A 206 0.56 -4.88 -22.49
CA LEU A 206 1.59 -4.38 -21.56
C LEU A 206 3.02 -4.57 -22.08
N ALA A 207 3.27 -5.46 -23.04
CA ALA A 207 4.57 -5.56 -23.69
C ALA A 207 4.96 -4.26 -24.41
N GLY A 208 3.98 -3.42 -24.77
CA GLY A 208 4.18 -2.06 -25.28
C GLY A 208 4.30 -0.98 -24.19
N ILE A 209 3.83 -1.26 -22.97
CA ILE A 209 3.96 -0.35 -21.83
C ILE A 209 5.36 -0.51 -21.27
N LYS A 210 6.18 0.55 -21.39
CA LYS A 210 7.48 0.61 -20.72
C LYS A 210 7.24 0.53 -19.20
N GLY A 211 7.33 -0.65 -18.61
CA GLY A 211 7.09 -0.88 -17.17
C GLY A 211 7.94 0.04 -16.29
N GLY A 212 9.12 0.45 -16.77
CA GLY A 212 9.95 1.48 -16.14
C GLY A 212 9.27 2.86 -16.04
N SER A 213 8.46 3.27 -17.00
CA SER A 213 7.70 4.53 -16.94
C SER A 213 6.60 4.49 -15.89
N VAL A 214 5.91 3.35 -15.74
CA VAL A 214 4.89 3.18 -14.70
C VAL A 214 5.53 3.11 -13.33
N LEU A 215 6.68 2.44 -13.20
CA LEU A 215 7.48 2.47 -11.98
C LEU A 215 7.88 3.90 -11.62
N LEU A 216 8.41 4.66 -12.58
CA LEU A 216 8.81 6.05 -12.37
C LEU A 216 7.61 6.91 -11.93
N ALA A 217 6.47 6.78 -12.61
CA ALA A 217 5.24 7.47 -12.24
C ALA A 217 4.76 7.08 -10.83
N GLY A 218 4.80 5.79 -10.48
CA GLY A 218 4.44 5.29 -9.16
C GLY A 218 5.36 5.83 -8.06
N VAL A 219 6.69 5.84 -8.29
CA VAL A 219 7.67 6.41 -7.36
C VAL A 219 7.44 7.91 -7.17
N LEU A 220 7.26 8.66 -8.27
CA LEU A 220 6.97 10.10 -8.20
C LEU A 220 5.68 10.37 -7.44
N LEU A 221 4.61 9.64 -7.75
CA LEU A 221 3.32 9.79 -7.08
C LEU A 221 3.43 9.45 -5.59
N TYR A 222 4.17 8.40 -5.24
CA TYR A 222 4.45 8.01 -3.85
C TYR A 222 5.22 9.10 -3.09
N VAL A 223 6.27 9.68 -3.67
CA VAL A 223 7.02 10.79 -3.05
C VAL A 223 6.14 12.02 -2.89
N VAL A 224 5.39 12.40 -3.93
CA VAL A 224 4.47 13.54 -3.90
C VAL A 224 3.38 13.32 -2.85
N SER A 225 2.83 12.11 -2.73
CA SER A 225 1.82 11.79 -1.71
C SER A 225 2.37 11.95 -0.30
N GLY A 226 3.61 11.51 -0.03
CA GLY A 226 4.26 11.71 1.28
C GLY A 226 4.43 13.19 1.61
N LEU A 227 4.91 13.99 0.64
CA LEU A 227 5.05 15.45 0.78
C LEU A 227 3.70 16.13 0.99
N PHE A 228 2.67 15.73 0.24
CA PHE A 228 1.31 16.24 0.36
C PHE A 228 0.74 15.93 1.75
N SER A 229 0.79 14.67 2.19
CA SER A 229 0.31 14.27 3.52
C SER A 229 1.02 15.04 4.63
N TRP A 230 2.34 15.21 4.49
CA TRP A 230 3.13 16.00 5.43
C TRP A 230 2.68 17.47 5.46
N PHE A 231 2.55 18.12 4.31
CA PHE A 231 2.10 19.52 4.21
C PHE A 231 0.70 19.73 4.79
N VAL A 232 -0.25 18.85 4.44
CA VAL A 232 -1.64 18.91 4.89
C VAL A 232 -1.74 18.80 6.42
N SER A 233 -0.95 17.92 7.03
CA SER A 233 -0.98 17.67 8.47
C SER A 233 -0.37 18.76 9.33
N ARG A 234 0.61 19.50 8.79
CA ARG A 234 1.22 20.63 9.48
C ARG A 234 0.17 21.69 9.80
N ASN A 235 -0.75 21.89 8.86
CA ASN A 235 -1.76 22.92 8.94
C ASN A 235 -3.09 22.42 9.51
N ALA A 236 -3.25 21.11 9.76
CA ALA A 236 -4.52 20.54 10.20
C ALA A 236 -4.76 20.85 11.69
N GLU A 237 -5.90 21.46 12.01
CA GLU A 237 -6.42 21.46 13.38
C GLU A 237 -6.95 20.05 13.66
N ILE A 238 -6.51 19.42 14.75
CA ILE A 238 -7.06 18.13 15.15
C ILE A 238 -8.45 18.43 15.70
N ARG A 239 -9.46 18.38 14.82
CA ARG A 239 -10.85 18.42 15.22
C ARG A 239 -11.23 17.00 15.59
N VAL A 240 -11.12 16.71 16.90
CA VAL A 240 -11.67 15.50 17.52
C VAL A 240 -13.18 15.49 17.31
#